data_AF-A0A1H1CIC6-F1
#
_entry.id   AF-A0A1H1CIC6-F1
#
_cell.length_a   1.000
_cell.length_b   1.000
_cell.length_c   1.000
_cell.angle_alpha   90.00
_cell.angle_beta   90.00
_cell.angle_gamma   90.00
#
_symmetry.space_group_name_H-M   'P 1'
#
loop_
_entity.id
_entity.type
_entity.pdbx_description
1 polymer ?
#
loop_
_entity_poly.entity_id
_entity_poly.type
_entity_poly.pdbx_seq_one_letter_code
_entity_poly.pdbx_strand_id
1 'polypeptide(L)'
;MGGPGDQPSYYSLSLHANDDVNRRLVNPGNAPMAAEHPAEAPYRLDIKASSPQALADKLQAVLEHLYENAPAQSPVREEPAPEPQASWVEESPLGDYQAAGVHLATSAQHLAPQLIATPVAFRVLQLSDDSLLISASAQALALDLKHALGSTYIRVDDYLLRPGQFKFIDPQPLDEQTRFVAVIADYHNEEVSQWKQLLRVEPKGRRYALLVELGQAQVELKGETR
;
A
#
# COMPACT_ATOMS: atom_id res chain seq x y z
N MET A 1 51.69 -8.28 8.17
CA MET A 1 50.78 -7.27 7.60
C MET A 1 50.14 -7.87 6.35
N GLY A 2 48.81 -7.93 6.29
CA GLY A 2 48.07 -8.57 5.21
C GLY A 2 48.33 -7.91 3.86
N GLY A 3 48.47 -8.73 2.80
CA GLY A 3 48.67 -8.26 1.44
C GLY A 3 47.42 -7.58 0.86
N PRO A 4 47.50 -7.01 -0.35
CA PRO A 4 46.39 -6.27 -0.99
C PRO A 4 45.10 -7.07 -1.19
N GLY A 5 45.12 -8.40 -1.02
CA GLY A 5 43.94 -9.28 -1.04
C GLY A 5 43.27 -9.51 0.32
N ASP A 6 43.73 -8.91 1.41
CA ASP A 6 43.18 -9.12 2.76
C ASP A 6 42.24 -7.98 3.22
N GLN A 7 42.04 -6.96 2.38
CA GLN A 7 41.06 -5.91 2.64
C GLN A 7 39.64 -6.44 2.39
N PRO A 8 38.66 -6.03 3.21
CA PRO A 8 37.27 -6.40 2.96
C PRO A 8 36.82 -5.86 1.60
N SER A 9 36.04 -6.66 0.90
CA SER A 9 35.37 -6.19 -0.31
C SER A 9 34.39 -5.08 0.04
N TYR A 10 34.09 -4.22 -0.92
CA TYR A 10 33.08 -3.19 -0.79
C TYR A 10 32.02 -3.34 -1.87
N TYR A 11 30.80 -2.92 -1.59
CA TYR A 11 29.75 -2.85 -2.59
C TYR A 11 29.02 -1.51 -2.51
N SER A 12 28.61 -0.99 -3.66
CA SER A 12 27.71 0.16 -3.79
C SER A 12 26.40 -0.30 -4.43
N LEU A 13 25.30 0.40 -4.13
CA LEU A 13 23.99 0.05 -4.66
C LEU A 13 23.44 1.18 -5.52
N SER A 14 23.06 0.87 -6.75
CA SER A 14 22.20 1.69 -7.58
C SER A 14 20.82 1.05 -7.57
N LEU A 15 19.81 1.79 -7.12
CA LEU A 15 18.47 1.28 -6.89
C LEU A 15 17.51 2.03 -7.82
N HIS A 16 16.72 1.31 -8.60
CA HIS A 16 15.80 1.88 -9.57
C HIS A 16 14.46 1.15 -9.55
N ALA A 17 13.36 1.91 -9.56
CA ALA A 17 12.01 1.40 -9.72
C ALA A 17 11.35 1.99 -10.96
N ASN A 18 10.81 1.14 -11.83
CA ASN A 18 10.07 1.59 -13.01
C ASN A 18 8.81 2.38 -12.63
N ASP A 19 8.31 3.22 -13.54
CA ASP A 19 7.08 4.01 -13.34
C ASP A 19 5.82 3.15 -13.13
N ASP A 20 5.86 1.91 -13.58
CA ASP A 20 4.75 0.96 -13.51
C ASP A 20 4.99 -0.17 -12.48
N VAL A 21 5.89 0.08 -11.53
CA VAL A 21 6.26 -0.90 -10.50
C VAL A 21 5.08 -1.25 -9.58
N ASN A 22 5.05 -2.51 -9.13
CA ASN A 22 4.20 -2.99 -8.05
C ASN A 22 2.72 -2.61 -8.21
N ARG A 23 2.16 -2.84 -9.40
CA ARG A 23 0.82 -2.34 -9.69
C ARG A 23 -0.24 -3.00 -8.82
N ARG A 24 -1.22 -2.21 -8.41
CA ARG A 24 -2.38 -2.66 -7.65
C ARG A 24 -3.66 -2.28 -8.38
N LEU A 25 -4.57 -3.25 -8.48
CA LEU A 25 -5.92 -2.99 -8.93
C LEU A 25 -6.68 -2.25 -7.83
N VAL A 26 -7.06 -1.01 -8.11
CA VAL A 26 -7.88 -0.19 -7.22
C VAL A 26 -9.24 0.01 -7.86
N ASN A 27 -10.28 -0.17 -7.06
CA ASN A 27 -11.62 0.17 -7.46
C ASN A 27 -11.93 1.57 -6.89
N PRO A 28 -11.97 2.62 -7.73
CA PRO A 28 -12.05 4.01 -7.27
C PRO A 28 -13.37 4.34 -6.53
N GLY A 29 -14.37 3.46 -6.54
CA GLY A 29 -15.58 3.57 -5.71
C GLY A 29 -15.40 3.17 -4.24
N ASN A 30 -14.19 2.74 -3.83
CA ASN A 30 -13.94 2.12 -2.53
C ASN A 30 -12.78 2.77 -1.77
N ALA A 31 -12.20 3.86 -2.28
CA ALA A 31 -11.14 4.55 -1.57
C ALA A 31 -11.73 5.14 -0.28
N PRO A 32 -11.27 4.74 0.92
CA PRO A 32 -11.50 5.59 2.07
C PRO A 32 -10.74 6.88 1.75
N MET A 33 -11.48 7.95 1.51
CA MET A 33 -10.86 9.26 1.39
C MET A 33 -9.95 9.44 2.60
N ALA A 34 -8.66 9.65 2.35
CA ALA A 34 -7.76 10.18 3.36
C ALA A 34 -8.47 11.40 3.97
N ALA A 35 -8.57 11.39 5.29
CA ALA A 35 -9.43 12.28 6.05
C ALA A 35 -9.08 13.75 5.83
N GLU A 36 -9.67 14.35 4.80
CA GLU A 36 -10.07 15.74 4.78
C GLU A 36 -11.58 15.69 4.60
N HIS A 37 -12.30 15.62 5.72
CA HIS A 37 -13.72 15.93 5.76
C HIS A 37 -13.84 17.46 5.75
N PRO A 38 -14.13 18.16 4.64
CA PRO A 38 -14.98 19.33 4.77
C PRO A 38 -16.33 18.75 5.13
N ALA A 39 -16.68 18.82 6.42
CA ALA A 39 -17.91 18.30 7.00
C ALA A 39 -19.03 18.20 5.95
N GLU A 40 -19.26 16.99 5.43
CA GLU A 40 -20.40 16.75 4.55
C GLU A 40 -21.61 17.13 5.38
N ALA A 41 -22.25 18.24 5.03
CA ALA A 41 -23.51 18.60 5.64
C ALA A 41 -24.42 17.39 5.44
N PRO A 42 -24.99 16.80 6.50
CA PRO A 42 -25.63 15.48 6.47
C PRO A 42 -26.89 15.41 5.56
N TYR A 43 -27.20 16.49 4.86
CA TYR A 43 -28.35 16.63 3.98
C TYR A 43 -27.93 17.26 2.65
N ARG A 44 -28.01 16.49 1.56
CA ARG A 44 -27.83 16.97 0.18
C ARG A 44 -29.17 16.88 -0.56
N LEU A 45 -29.59 17.97 -1.19
CA LEU A 45 -30.89 18.06 -1.88
C LEU A 45 -30.70 18.38 -3.37
N ASP A 46 -31.14 17.47 -4.24
CA ASP A 46 -31.15 17.67 -5.69
C ASP A 46 -32.56 18.06 -6.18
N ILE A 47 -32.76 19.34 -6.53
CA ILE A 47 -34.07 19.84 -7.02
C ILE A 47 -34.06 19.93 -8.55
N LYS A 48 -35.01 19.25 -9.20
CA LYS A 48 -35.26 19.38 -10.65
C LYS A 48 -36.58 20.12 -10.90
N ALA A 49 -36.53 21.10 -11.79
CA ALA A 49 -37.68 21.88 -12.24
C ALA A 49 -37.62 22.11 -13.76
N SER A 50 -38.80 22.22 -14.37
CA SER A 50 -38.97 22.42 -15.81
C SER A 50 -38.86 23.89 -16.24
N SER A 51 -38.83 24.82 -15.28
CA SER A 51 -38.63 26.25 -15.52
C SER A 51 -38.01 26.93 -14.29
N PRO A 52 -37.38 28.11 -14.45
CA PRO A 52 -36.82 28.88 -13.34
C PRO A 52 -37.85 29.27 -12.27
N GLN A 53 -39.09 29.58 -12.66
CA GLN A 53 -40.17 29.88 -11.71
C GLN A 53 -40.58 28.64 -10.91
N ALA A 54 -40.73 27.48 -11.57
CA ALA A 54 -41.06 26.23 -10.90
C ALA A 54 -39.93 25.75 -9.96
N LEU A 55 -38.69 26.16 -10.20
CA LEU A 55 -37.58 25.91 -9.29
C LEU A 55 -37.73 26.74 -8.01
N ALA A 56 -38.04 28.04 -8.17
CA ALA A 56 -38.18 28.96 -7.05
C ALA A 56 -39.33 28.53 -6.10
N ASP A 57 -40.49 28.17 -6.66
CA ASP A 57 -41.61 27.63 -5.88
C ASP A 57 -41.22 26.37 -5.09
N LYS A 58 -40.52 25.43 -5.73
CA LYS A 58 -40.07 24.19 -5.06
C LYS A 58 -39.06 24.46 -3.96
N LEU A 59 -38.15 25.41 -4.18
CA LEU A 59 -37.10 25.75 -3.22
C LEU A 59 -37.71 26.43 -1.98
N GLN A 60 -38.71 27.30 -2.19
CA GLN A 60 -39.44 27.95 -1.12
C GLN A 60 -40.26 26.97 -0.28
N ALA A 61 -40.96 26.02 -0.91
CA ALA A 61 -41.71 24.99 -0.20
C ALA A 61 -40.82 24.11 0.70
N VAL A 62 -39.59 23.80 0.25
CA VAL A 62 -38.64 23.04 1.07
C VAL A 62 -38.12 23.87 2.25
N LEU A 63 -37.84 25.16 2.03
CA LEU A 63 -37.42 26.08 3.10
C LEU A 63 -38.48 26.21 4.19
N GLU A 64 -39.76 26.38 3.83
CA GLU A 64 -40.87 26.43 4.79
C GLU A 64 -41.01 25.11 5.55
N HIS A 65 -40.87 23.97 4.87
CA HIS A 65 -40.95 22.66 5.50
C HIS A 65 -39.81 22.39 6.49
N LEU A 66 -38.60 22.92 6.23
CA LEU A 66 -37.49 22.84 7.19
C LEU A 66 -37.71 23.76 8.38
N TYR A 67 -38.29 24.95 8.17
CA TYR A 67 -38.54 25.91 9.24
C TYR A 67 -39.63 25.40 10.21
N GLU A 68 -40.66 24.74 9.69
CA GLU A 68 -41.75 24.16 10.51
C GLU A 68 -41.30 22.90 11.28
N ASN A 69 -40.43 22.06 10.70
CA ASN A 69 -40.12 20.74 11.26
C ASN A 69 -38.79 20.64 12.01
N ALA A 70 -37.98 21.70 12.06
CA ALA A 70 -36.72 21.72 12.80
C ALA A 70 -36.64 22.95 13.72
N PRO A 71 -37.17 22.91 14.97
CA PRO A 71 -36.88 23.97 15.92
C PRO A 71 -35.38 23.97 16.22
N ALA A 72 -34.76 25.15 16.13
CA ALA A 72 -33.33 25.36 16.33
C ALA A 72 -32.81 24.64 17.59
N GLN A 73 -32.03 23.56 17.40
CA GLN A 73 -31.31 22.92 18.50
C GLN A 73 -29.95 23.61 18.67
N SER A 74 -29.85 24.46 19.68
CA SER A 74 -28.57 24.90 20.25
C SER A 74 -27.88 23.72 20.94
N PRO A 75 -26.53 23.63 20.94
CA PRO A 75 -25.82 22.50 21.52
C PRO A 75 -25.86 22.59 23.05
N VAL A 76 -26.55 21.65 23.70
CA VAL A 76 -26.48 21.48 25.15
C VAL A 76 -25.39 20.46 25.47
N ARG A 77 -24.40 20.99 26.19
CA ARG A 77 -23.28 20.42 26.95
C ARG A 77 -23.48 18.99 27.50
N GLU A 78 -22.45 18.16 27.31
CA GLU A 78 -22.26 16.85 27.94
C GLU A 78 -22.30 16.88 29.48
N GLU A 79 -23.05 15.94 30.06
CA GLU A 79 -22.88 15.49 31.45
C GLU A 79 -23.06 13.94 31.48
N PRO A 80 -22.23 13.17 32.20
CA PRO A 80 -22.15 11.72 32.02
C PRO A 80 -22.95 10.86 33.02
N ALA A 81 -23.26 9.64 32.56
CA ALA A 81 -23.63 8.39 33.27
C ALA A 81 -25.13 8.20 33.68
N PRO A 82 -25.65 6.95 33.83
CA PRO A 82 -24.99 5.63 33.79
C PRO A 82 -25.63 4.60 32.82
N GLU A 83 -24.92 3.48 32.58
CA GLU A 83 -25.45 2.29 31.88
C GLU A 83 -26.66 1.71 32.65
N PRO A 84 -27.67 1.15 31.96
CA PRO A 84 -27.71 -0.31 31.94
C PRO A 84 -28.38 -0.99 30.72
N GLN A 85 -28.01 -2.26 30.56
CA GLN A 85 -28.81 -3.41 30.11
C GLN A 85 -28.98 -3.69 28.61
N ALA A 86 -28.32 -4.77 28.20
CA ALA A 86 -28.63 -5.57 27.03
C ALA A 86 -30.13 -5.91 26.94
N SER A 87 -30.72 -5.65 25.79
CA SER A 87 -31.96 -6.28 25.33
C SER A 87 -31.80 -6.62 23.86
N TRP A 88 -32.15 -7.87 23.57
CA TRP A 88 -32.01 -8.61 22.33
C TRP A 88 -32.56 -7.87 21.10
N VAL A 89 -31.88 -8.04 19.98
CA VAL A 89 -32.38 -7.66 18.65
C VAL A 89 -33.58 -8.55 18.34
N GLU A 90 -34.78 -7.99 18.43
CA GLU A 90 -35.97 -8.60 17.85
C GLU A 90 -35.98 -8.24 16.36
N GLU A 91 -35.90 -9.26 15.51
CA GLU A 91 -36.07 -9.17 14.06
C GLU A 91 -37.44 -8.54 13.75
N SER A 92 -37.48 -7.23 13.57
CA SER A 92 -38.63 -6.58 12.95
C SER A 92 -38.59 -6.86 11.44
N PRO A 93 -39.70 -7.31 10.84
CA PRO A 93 -39.71 -7.77 9.47
C PRO A 93 -39.41 -6.59 8.54
N LEU A 94 -38.50 -6.82 7.60
CA LEU A 94 -38.21 -5.93 6.49
C LEU A 94 -39.52 -5.45 5.86
N GLY A 95 -39.83 -4.16 6.07
CA GLY A 95 -40.94 -3.50 5.39
C GLY A 95 -40.68 -3.46 3.89
N ASP A 96 -41.63 -3.96 3.12
CA ASP A 96 -41.66 -3.89 1.66
C ASP A 96 -41.79 -2.42 1.23
N TYR A 97 -40.70 -1.80 0.81
CA TYR A 97 -40.70 -0.43 0.28
C TYR A 97 -41.09 -0.42 -1.21
N GLN A 98 -42.25 -0.96 -1.56
CA GLN A 98 -42.85 -0.73 -2.88
C GLN A 98 -43.80 0.47 -2.84
N ALA A 99 -43.25 1.65 -2.53
CA ALA A 99 -43.93 2.91 -2.83
C ALA A 99 -43.74 3.22 -4.31
N ALA A 100 -44.84 3.25 -5.07
CA ALA A 100 -44.84 3.62 -6.49
C ALA A 100 -44.26 5.03 -6.66
N GLY A 101 -43.05 5.12 -7.24
CA GLY A 101 -42.40 6.38 -7.61
C GLY A 101 -41.02 6.63 -7.00
N VAL A 102 -40.54 5.79 -6.07
CA VAL A 102 -39.17 5.91 -5.53
C VAL A 102 -38.29 4.84 -6.15
N HIS A 103 -37.62 5.18 -7.25
CA HIS A 103 -36.51 4.37 -7.76
C HIS A 103 -35.24 4.78 -7.02
N LEU A 104 -34.74 3.94 -6.11
CA LEU A 104 -33.34 4.01 -5.68
C LEU A 104 -32.46 3.55 -6.85
N ALA A 105 -32.16 4.46 -7.77
CA ALA A 105 -31.00 4.30 -8.63
C ALA A 105 -29.78 4.71 -7.81
N THR A 106 -29.07 3.75 -7.23
CA THR A 106 -27.70 3.98 -6.80
C THR A 106 -26.97 4.49 -8.04
N SER A 107 -26.61 5.77 -8.07
CA SER A 107 -25.60 6.25 -9.00
C SER A 107 -24.25 5.74 -8.54
N ALA A 108 -24.09 4.41 -8.54
CA ALA A 108 -22.80 3.79 -8.55
C ALA A 108 -22.22 4.19 -9.90
N GLN A 109 -21.47 5.29 -9.91
CA GLN A 109 -20.48 5.49 -10.94
C GLN A 109 -19.52 4.30 -10.79
N HIS A 110 -19.82 3.20 -11.46
CA HIS A 110 -18.91 2.07 -11.61
C HIS A 110 -17.78 2.56 -12.50
N LEU A 111 -16.91 3.39 -11.93
CA LEU A 111 -15.61 3.67 -12.49
C LEU A 111 -14.91 2.32 -12.61
N ALA A 112 -14.46 2.00 -13.82
CA ALA A 112 -13.79 0.74 -14.07
C ALA A 112 -12.58 0.59 -13.13
N PRO A 113 -12.28 -0.63 -12.66
CA PRO A 113 -11.06 -0.91 -11.91
C PRO A 113 -9.84 -0.33 -12.62
N GLN A 114 -8.99 0.38 -11.88
CA GLN A 114 -7.78 1.02 -12.40
C GLN A 114 -6.55 0.31 -11.86
N LEU A 115 -5.53 0.15 -12.70
CA LEU A 115 -4.27 -0.46 -12.29
C LEU A 115 -3.22 0.63 -12.08
N ILE A 116 -2.98 0.97 -10.81
CA ILE A 116 -2.06 2.06 -10.42
C ILE A 116 -0.72 1.50 -9.95
N ALA A 117 0.38 2.19 -10.27
CA ALA A 117 1.70 1.89 -9.71
C ALA A 117 1.75 2.33 -8.24
N THR A 118 2.36 1.53 -7.37
CA THR A 118 2.52 1.83 -5.95
C THR A 118 3.99 1.74 -5.54
N PRO A 119 4.39 2.35 -4.41
CA PRO A 119 5.71 2.13 -3.87
C PRO A 119 6.00 0.64 -3.63
N VAL A 120 7.25 0.24 -3.82
CA VAL A 120 7.72 -1.14 -3.61
C VAL A 120 8.75 -1.18 -2.48
N ALA A 121 8.50 -2.03 -1.49
CA ALA A 121 9.47 -2.36 -0.47
C ALA A 121 10.33 -3.53 -0.94
N PHE A 122 11.61 -3.49 -0.62
CA PHE A 122 12.52 -4.59 -0.91
C PHE A 122 13.67 -4.61 0.08
N ARG A 123 14.32 -5.77 0.16
CA ARG A 123 15.38 -6.09 1.10
C ARG A 123 16.61 -6.54 0.36
N VAL A 124 17.75 -5.97 0.69
CA VAL A 124 19.07 -6.43 0.23
C VAL A 124 19.71 -7.24 1.34
N LEU A 125 20.13 -8.46 1.03
CA LEU A 125 20.61 -9.45 1.99
C LEU A 125 22.06 -9.80 1.69
N GLN A 126 22.84 -9.98 2.75
CA GLN A 126 24.14 -10.63 2.70
C GLN A 126 24.03 -12.01 3.33
N LEU A 127 24.50 -13.03 2.61
CA LEU A 127 24.36 -14.43 2.99
C LEU A 127 25.69 -15.17 2.87
N SER A 128 25.90 -16.14 3.75
CA SER A 128 27.04 -17.06 3.66
C SER A 128 26.78 -18.23 2.70
N ASP A 129 25.52 -18.62 2.53
CA ASP A 129 25.06 -19.70 1.64
C ASP A 129 23.66 -19.39 1.08
N ASP A 130 23.36 -19.90 -0.12
CA ASP A 130 22.12 -19.63 -0.86
C ASP A 130 21.03 -20.69 -0.67
N SER A 131 21.37 -21.87 -0.16
CA SER A 131 20.47 -23.04 -0.10
C SER A 131 19.15 -22.73 0.60
N LEU A 132 19.21 -22.09 1.77
CA LEU A 132 18.00 -21.75 2.54
C LEU A 132 17.16 -20.69 1.83
N LEU A 133 17.78 -19.67 1.24
CA LEU A 133 17.07 -18.64 0.50
C LEU A 133 16.34 -19.22 -0.72
N ILE A 134 16.99 -20.10 -1.49
CA ILE A 134 16.38 -20.71 -2.69
C ILE A 134 15.16 -21.53 -2.29
N SER A 135 15.28 -22.34 -1.23
CA SER A 135 14.21 -23.21 -0.74
C SER A 135 13.04 -22.48 -0.05
N ALA A 136 13.29 -21.29 0.51
CA ALA A 136 12.29 -20.56 1.27
C ALA A 136 11.19 -19.95 0.39
N SER A 137 9.95 -20.04 0.90
CA SER A 137 8.77 -19.40 0.31
C SER A 137 8.70 -17.91 0.64
N ALA A 138 7.96 -17.15 -0.17
CA ALA A 138 7.73 -15.72 0.08
C ALA A 138 7.08 -15.48 1.44
N GLN A 139 6.12 -16.32 1.83
CA GLN A 139 5.41 -16.20 3.10
C GLN A 139 6.33 -16.45 4.30
N ALA A 140 7.23 -17.44 4.22
CA ALA A 140 8.18 -17.72 5.30
C ALA A 140 9.17 -16.55 5.50
N LEU A 141 9.68 -15.98 4.41
CA LEU A 141 10.60 -14.83 4.45
C LEU A 141 9.91 -13.52 4.85
N ALA A 142 8.60 -13.40 4.63
CA ALA A 142 7.81 -12.27 5.11
C ALA A 142 7.50 -12.37 6.62
N LEU A 143 7.27 -13.59 7.13
CA LEU A 143 6.92 -13.80 8.54
C LEU A 143 8.14 -13.66 9.47
N ASP A 144 9.20 -14.42 9.21
CA ASP A 144 10.45 -14.34 9.98
C ASP A 144 11.64 -14.69 9.09
N LEU A 145 12.19 -13.65 8.46
CA LEU A 145 13.34 -13.78 7.57
C LEU A 145 14.56 -14.39 8.27
N LYS A 146 14.83 -13.97 9.51
CA LYS A 146 16.02 -14.41 10.23
C LYS A 146 15.90 -15.89 10.61
N HIS A 147 14.72 -16.33 11.02
CA HIS A 147 14.47 -17.73 11.31
C HIS A 147 14.51 -18.60 10.03
N ALA A 148 13.88 -18.15 8.94
CA ALA A 148 13.84 -18.87 7.68
C ALA A 148 15.22 -19.08 7.05
N LEU A 149 16.13 -18.10 7.21
CA LEU A 149 17.51 -18.17 6.72
C LEU A 149 18.49 -18.75 7.75
N GLY A 150 18.08 -18.89 9.01
CA GLY A 150 18.90 -19.49 10.07
C GLY A 150 20.29 -18.87 10.16
N SER A 151 21.31 -19.73 10.18
CA SER A 151 22.73 -19.31 10.27
C SER A 151 23.32 -18.80 8.96
N THR A 152 22.60 -18.89 7.83
CA THR A 152 23.12 -18.35 6.55
C THR A 152 22.90 -16.85 6.44
N TYR A 153 22.02 -16.30 7.27
CA TYR A 153 21.77 -14.87 7.40
C TYR A 153 22.95 -14.15 8.03
N ILE A 154 23.46 -13.11 7.35
CA ILE A 154 24.48 -12.21 7.89
C ILE A 154 23.87 -10.83 8.17
N ARG A 155 23.28 -10.22 7.15
CA ARG A 155 22.74 -8.87 7.23
C ARG A 155 21.55 -8.67 6.29
N VAL A 156 20.64 -7.78 6.69
CA VAL A 156 19.58 -7.21 5.84
C VAL A 156 19.64 -5.70 5.88
N ASP A 157 19.35 -5.09 4.73
CA ASP A 157 19.11 -3.66 4.59
C ASP A 157 17.74 -3.49 3.88
N ASP A 158 16.80 -2.82 4.55
CA ASP A 158 15.45 -2.55 4.05
C ASP A 158 15.38 -1.24 3.26
N TYR A 159 14.68 -1.25 2.13
CA TYR A 159 14.50 -0.11 1.25
C TYR A 159 13.06 0.03 0.77
N LEU A 160 12.70 1.27 0.44
CA LEU A 160 11.41 1.63 -0.16
C LEU A 160 11.68 2.59 -1.32
N LEU A 161 11.14 2.27 -2.50
CA LEU A 161 11.19 3.16 -3.67
C LEU A 161 9.79 3.47 -4.18
N ARG A 162 9.62 4.73 -4.61
CA ARG A 162 8.43 5.18 -5.34
C ARG A 162 8.56 4.81 -6.83
N PRO A 163 7.44 4.72 -7.55
CA PRO A 163 7.48 4.57 -9.01
C PRO A 163 8.35 5.64 -9.67
N GLY A 164 9.20 5.24 -10.61
CA GLY A 164 10.15 6.11 -11.32
C GLY A 164 11.34 6.59 -10.48
N GLN A 165 11.48 6.13 -9.23
CA GLN A 165 12.53 6.63 -8.33
C GLN A 165 13.86 5.93 -8.58
N PHE A 166 14.92 6.73 -8.63
CA PHE A 166 16.31 6.29 -8.54
C PHE A 166 16.95 6.71 -7.21
N LYS A 167 17.76 5.83 -6.63
CA LYS A 167 18.55 6.10 -5.43
C LYS A 167 19.92 5.41 -5.50
N PHE A 168 20.97 6.14 -5.16
CA PHE A 168 22.32 5.59 -5.01
C PHE A 168 22.70 5.48 -3.52
N ILE A 169 23.35 4.38 -3.15
CA ILE A 169 23.90 4.12 -1.82
C ILE A 169 25.42 4.03 -1.94
N ASP A 170 26.12 4.82 -1.13
CA ASP A 170 27.57 4.86 -1.08
C ASP A 170 28.20 3.48 -0.79
N PRO A 171 29.46 3.25 -1.20
CA PRO A 171 30.14 1.98 -0.97
C PRO A 171 30.22 1.60 0.51
N GLN A 172 29.71 0.42 0.85
CA GLN A 172 29.73 -0.18 2.19
C GLN A 172 30.64 -1.42 2.21
N PRO A 173 31.27 -1.72 3.36
CA PRO A 173 32.05 -2.94 3.50
C PRO A 173 31.15 -4.17 3.46
N LEU A 174 31.64 -5.21 2.79
CA LEU A 174 31.05 -6.54 2.76
C LEU A 174 31.58 -7.35 3.94
N ASP A 175 30.72 -8.15 4.58
CA ASP A 175 31.15 -9.03 5.66
C ASP A 175 32.08 -10.13 5.15
N GLU A 176 33.04 -10.56 5.99
CA GLU A 176 34.03 -11.59 5.62
C GLU A 176 33.41 -12.95 5.31
N GLN A 177 32.22 -13.21 5.85
CA GLN A 177 31.47 -14.45 5.66
C GLN A 177 30.53 -14.38 4.46
N THR A 178 30.32 -13.20 3.86
CA THR A 178 29.38 -13.02 2.75
C THR A 178 29.91 -13.65 1.47
N ARG A 179 29.13 -14.59 0.93
CA ARG A 179 29.36 -15.24 -0.37
C ARG A 179 28.29 -14.91 -1.39
N PHE A 180 27.15 -14.43 -0.91
CA PHE A 180 26.04 -14.07 -1.78
C PHE A 180 25.40 -12.76 -1.32
N VAL A 181 25.00 -11.96 -2.30
CA VAL A 181 24.09 -10.83 -2.12
C VAL A 181 22.78 -11.19 -2.78
N ALA A 182 21.67 -11.05 -2.05
CA ALA A 182 20.34 -11.31 -2.58
C ALA A 182 19.45 -10.08 -2.47
N VAL A 183 18.46 -9.98 -3.33
CA VAL A 183 17.39 -8.99 -3.25
C VAL A 183 16.06 -9.71 -3.22
N ILE A 184 15.20 -9.30 -2.28
CA ILE A 184 13.81 -9.76 -2.17
C ILE A 184 12.92 -8.54 -2.30
N ALA A 185 12.01 -8.54 -3.27
CA ALA A 185 11.02 -7.49 -3.46
C ALA A 185 9.64 -7.95 -3.01
N ASP A 186 8.97 -7.11 -2.22
CA ASP A 186 7.66 -7.37 -1.66
C ASP A 186 6.57 -6.77 -2.58
N TYR A 187 6.21 -7.52 -3.62
CA TYR A 187 5.18 -7.17 -4.59
C TYR A 187 3.77 -7.52 -4.09
N HIS A 188 2.76 -6.79 -4.56
CA HIS A 188 1.34 -7.03 -4.24
C HIS A 188 0.73 -8.22 -4.97
N ASN A 189 1.19 -8.52 -6.19
CA ASN A 189 0.63 -9.59 -7.01
C ASN A 189 1.36 -10.91 -6.75
N GLU A 190 0.61 -12.00 -6.60
CA GLU A 190 1.15 -13.35 -6.45
C GLU A 190 1.65 -13.93 -7.79
N GLU A 191 1.24 -13.38 -8.93
CA GLU A 191 1.72 -13.74 -10.27
C GLU A 191 3.13 -13.20 -10.60
N VAL A 192 3.85 -12.69 -9.61
CA VAL A 192 5.20 -12.15 -9.79
C VAL A 192 6.17 -13.28 -10.11
N SER A 193 6.68 -13.26 -11.35
CA SER A 193 7.53 -14.33 -11.88
C SER A 193 8.88 -14.43 -11.18
N GLN A 194 9.43 -13.29 -10.71
CA GLN A 194 10.74 -13.26 -10.08
C GLN A 194 10.78 -12.18 -9.01
N TRP A 195 10.33 -12.52 -7.80
CA TRP A 195 10.32 -11.62 -6.64
C TRP A 195 11.63 -11.64 -5.85
N LYS A 196 12.55 -12.57 -6.17
CA LYS A 196 13.89 -12.66 -5.57
C LYS A 196 14.95 -12.89 -6.62
N GLN A 197 16.14 -12.35 -6.40
CA GLN A 197 17.32 -12.58 -7.23
C GLN A 197 18.58 -12.68 -6.36
N LEU A 198 19.56 -13.47 -6.81
CA LEU A 198 20.79 -13.76 -6.09
C LEU A 198 22.01 -13.49 -6.96
N LEU A 199 23.08 -12.97 -6.36
CA LEU A 199 24.38 -12.81 -6.99
C LEU A 199 25.48 -13.34 -6.07
N ARG A 200 26.40 -14.14 -6.63
CA ARG A 200 27.60 -14.60 -5.92
C ARG A 200 28.66 -13.50 -5.89
N VAL A 201 29.29 -13.32 -4.73
CA VAL A 201 30.32 -12.31 -4.47
C VAL A 201 31.51 -12.89 -3.70
N GLU A 202 32.65 -12.22 -3.80
CA GLU A 202 33.85 -12.54 -3.04
C GLU A 202 34.05 -11.51 -1.91
N PRO A 203 34.21 -11.95 -0.65
CA PRO A 203 34.26 -11.07 0.52
C PRO A 203 35.56 -10.28 0.69
N LYS A 204 36.61 -10.62 -0.07
CA LYS A 204 37.91 -9.94 0.05
C LYS A 204 38.44 -9.44 -1.28
N GLY A 205 39.03 -8.24 -1.25
CA GLY A 205 39.80 -7.67 -2.35
C GLY A 205 39.01 -7.25 -3.59
N ARG A 206 37.68 -7.11 -3.52
CA ARG A 206 36.83 -6.70 -4.65
C ARG A 206 36.01 -5.44 -4.36
N ARG A 207 35.64 -4.72 -5.42
CA ARG A 207 34.65 -3.65 -5.36
C ARG A 207 33.51 -3.96 -6.32
N TYR A 208 32.30 -4.06 -5.77
CA TYR A 208 31.09 -4.37 -6.51
C TYR A 208 30.26 -3.10 -6.73
N ALA A 209 29.81 -2.88 -7.96
CA ALA A 209 28.73 -1.97 -8.28
C ALA A 209 27.50 -2.81 -8.57
N LEU A 210 26.53 -2.81 -7.66
CA LEU A 210 25.31 -3.59 -7.78
C LEU A 210 24.18 -2.68 -8.24
N LEU A 211 23.45 -3.11 -9.27
CA LEU A 211 22.26 -2.46 -9.77
C LEU A 211 21.04 -3.33 -9.44
N VAL A 212 20.08 -2.73 -8.75
CA VAL A 212 18.78 -3.33 -8.43
C VAL A 212 17.72 -2.61 -9.26
N GLU A 213 17.09 -3.35 -10.18
CA GLU A 213 15.99 -2.85 -11.01
C GLU A 213 14.69 -3.54 -10.62
N LEU A 214 13.68 -2.73 -10.24
CA LEU A 214 12.36 -3.19 -9.84
C LEU A 214 11.38 -2.87 -10.99
N GLY A 215 10.94 -3.92 -11.68
CA GLY A 215 10.01 -3.85 -12.80
C GLY A 215 8.55 -3.97 -12.37
N GLN A 216 7.65 -4.22 -13.33
CA GLN A 216 6.22 -4.38 -13.04
C GLN A 216 5.95 -5.57 -12.10
N ALA A 217 6.61 -6.70 -12.36
CA ALA A 217 6.40 -7.97 -11.66
C ALA A 217 7.68 -8.83 -11.62
N GLN A 218 8.85 -8.18 -11.55
CA GLN A 218 10.14 -8.86 -11.46
C GLN A 218 11.20 -7.97 -10.82
N VAL A 219 12.16 -8.57 -10.12
CA VAL A 219 13.37 -7.92 -9.65
C VAL A 219 14.58 -8.46 -10.40
N GLU A 220 15.41 -7.54 -10.87
CA GLU A 220 16.71 -7.84 -11.47
C GLU A 220 17.82 -7.29 -10.58
N LEU A 221 18.83 -8.13 -10.34
CA LEU A 221 20.07 -7.77 -9.66
C LEU A 221 21.22 -8.03 -10.63
N LYS A 222 21.94 -6.96 -10.97
CA LYS A 222 23.12 -7.00 -11.84
C LYS A 222 24.32 -6.57 -11.02
N GLY A 223 25.43 -7.27 -11.18
CA GLY A 223 26.67 -6.95 -10.48
C GLY A 223 27.82 -6.74 -11.45
N GLU A 224 28.47 -5.60 -11.33
CA GLU A 224 29.71 -5.31 -12.04
C GLU A 224 30.87 -5.31 -11.04
N THR A 225 31.97 -5.98 -11.40
CA THR A 225 33.20 -5.98 -10.59
C THR A 225 34.15 -4.93 -11.16
N ARG A 226 34.63 -4.03 -10.30
CA ARG A 226 35.66 -3.04 -10.64
C ARG A 226 37.02 -3.45 -10.06
#